data_AF-A0A0Q7WJD9-F1
#
_entry.id   AF-A0A0Q7WJD9-F1
#
_cell.length_a   1.000
_cell.length_b   1.000
_cell.length_c   1.000
_cell.angle_alpha   90.00
_cell.angle_beta   90.00
_cell.angle_gamma   90.00
#
_symmetry.space_group_name_H-M   'P 1'
#
loop_
_entity.id
_entity.type
_entity.pdbx_description
1 polymer ?
#
loop_
_entity_poly.entity_id
_entity_poly.type
_entity_poly.pdbx_seq_one_letter_code
_entity_poly.pdbx_strand_id
1 'polypeptide(L)'
;MARWAEADWPLVVRRRDDSAHAGDVCLGLAAPPDAASGAKLRLPLRVPARHIARHSAPLALGAVIHALPARWQVQFGRLARASTGHELRVFGSLALQALTGQAYLRDTSDIDLLFRPRDSAELDQGTLLLASFLDQLPLDGEIIFPSGQAVAWKEWFAVQTHTDRVLVKSQASVKLGKRAELRAELEPA
;
A
#
# COMPACT_ATOMS: atom_id res chain seq x y z
N MET A 1 17.65 -4.77 15.91
CA MET A 1 18.10 -5.64 14.79
C MET A 1 18.08 -7.11 15.17
N ALA A 2 18.76 -7.56 16.23
CA ALA A 2 18.76 -8.97 16.66
C ALA A 2 17.35 -9.59 16.79
N ARG A 3 16.48 -8.99 17.62
CA ARG A 3 15.07 -9.40 17.76
C ARG A 3 14.30 -9.49 16.43
N TRP A 4 14.60 -8.60 15.49
CA TRP A 4 13.92 -8.59 14.18
C TRP A 4 14.33 -9.79 13.33
N ALA A 5 15.61 -10.12 13.34
CA ALA A 5 16.16 -11.28 12.65
C ALA A 5 15.69 -12.60 13.32
N GLU A 6 15.71 -12.66 14.65
CA GLU A 6 15.25 -13.83 15.42
C GLU A 6 13.77 -14.16 15.15
N ALA A 7 12.94 -13.13 14.97
CA ALA A 7 11.51 -13.29 14.70
C ALA A 7 11.16 -13.49 13.21
N ASP A 8 12.16 -13.52 12.32
CA ASP A 8 12.01 -13.58 10.86
C ASP A 8 11.03 -12.53 10.31
N TRP A 9 11.03 -11.33 10.90
CA TRP A 9 10.11 -10.26 10.49
C TRP A 9 10.57 -9.59 9.20
N PRO A 10 9.62 -9.17 8.34
CA PRO A 10 9.95 -8.66 7.01
C PRO A 10 10.59 -7.28 7.06
N LEU A 11 11.30 -6.93 5.99
CA LEU A 11 11.62 -5.54 5.67
C LEU A 11 10.70 -5.07 4.54
N VAL A 12 10.41 -3.77 4.51
CA VAL A 12 9.52 -3.17 3.51
C VAL A 12 10.35 -2.49 2.43
N VAL A 13 10.06 -2.76 1.15
CA VAL A 13 10.69 -2.05 0.04
C VAL A 13 10.36 -0.56 0.12
N ARG A 14 11.38 0.29 -0.05
CA ARG A 14 11.23 1.74 -0.10
C ARG A 14 11.76 2.27 -1.44
N ARG A 15 11.48 3.55 -1.69
CA ARG A 15 12.03 4.28 -2.84
C ARG A 15 13.55 4.12 -2.89
N ARG A 16 14.09 4.01 -4.10
CA ARG A 16 15.53 3.95 -4.31
C ARG A 16 16.15 5.28 -3.85
N ASP A 17 17.26 5.19 -3.13
CA ASP A 17 18.04 6.37 -2.78
C ASP A 17 18.99 6.70 -3.94
N ASP A 18 19.30 7.99 -4.15
CA ASP A 18 20.16 8.42 -5.26
C ASP A 18 21.56 7.81 -5.21
N SER A 19 22.04 7.48 -4.01
CA SER A 19 23.34 6.84 -3.80
C SER A 19 23.33 5.32 -3.96
N ALA A 20 22.19 4.68 -4.30
CA ALA A 20 22.07 3.23 -4.39
C ALA A 20 22.71 2.65 -5.66
N HIS A 21 23.59 1.66 -5.50
CA HIS A 21 24.26 1.01 -6.62
C HIS A 21 23.29 0.16 -7.44
N ALA A 22 23.67 -0.14 -8.68
CA ALA A 22 22.93 -1.09 -9.50
C ALA A 22 22.88 -2.46 -8.82
N GLY A 23 21.70 -3.04 -8.68
CA GLY A 23 21.48 -4.32 -7.99
C GLY A 23 21.25 -4.21 -6.48
N ASP A 24 21.30 -3.01 -5.89
CA ASP A 24 20.86 -2.79 -4.52
C ASP A 24 19.34 -2.60 -4.45
N VAL A 25 18.77 -3.06 -3.34
CA VAL A 25 17.38 -2.81 -2.95
C VAL A 25 17.38 -1.96 -1.69
N CYS A 26 16.69 -0.82 -1.74
CA CYS A 26 16.44 0.01 -0.58
C CYS A 26 15.26 -0.57 0.21
N LEU A 27 15.51 -0.90 1.46
CA LEU A 27 14.56 -1.52 2.38
C LEU A 27 14.37 -0.63 3.62
N GLY A 28 13.30 -0.86 4.36
CA GLY A 28 13.02 -0.19 5.62
C GLY A 28 12.55 -1.18 6.66
N LEU A 29 13.16 -1.13 7.84
CA LEU A 29 12.59 -1.72 9.04
C LEU A 29 11.64 -0.69 9.64
N ALA A 30 10.38 -1.06 9.81
CA ALA A 30 9.38 -0.23 10.47
C ALA A 30 9.02 -0.85 11.82
N ALA A 31 9.60 -0.35 12.90
CA ALA A 31 9.28 -0.87 14.24
C ALA A 31 7.82 -0.54 14.61
N PRO A 32 7.20 -1.32 15.50
CA PRO A 32 5.91 -0.93 16.05
C PRO A 32 6.03 0.46 16.69
N PRO A 33 4.99 1.30 16.61
CA PRO A 33 5.02 2.61 17.24
C PRO A 33 5.21 2.49 18.75
N ASP A 34 5.91 3.45 19.33
CA ASP A 34 6.02 3.56 20.78
C ASP A 34 4.63 3.72 21.42
N ALA A 35 4.37 2.98 22.50
CA ALA A 35 3.04 2.91 23.09
C ALA A 35 2.59 4.20 23.77
N ALA A 36 3.53 4.99 24.32
CA ALA A 36 3.23 6.24 25.03
C ALA A 36 3.18 7.45 24.09
N SER A 37 4.20 7.59 23.23
CA SER A 37 4.36 8.74 22.34
C SER A 37 3.77 8.55 20.96
N GLY A 38 3.50 7.30 20.55
CA GLY A 38 3.08 6.97 19.19
C GLY A 38 4.18 7.14 18.13
N ALA A 39 5.42 7.43 18.55
CA ALA A 39 6.56 7.67 17.67
C ALA A 39 6.87 6.43 16.83
N LYS A 40 7.07 6.63 15.52
CA LYS A 40 7.39 5.55 14.57
C LYS A 40 8.89 5.53 14.31
N LEU A 41 9.59 4.48 14.77
CA LEU A 41 11.00 4.26 14.40
C LEU A 41 11.08 3.54 13.05
N ARG A 42 11.73 4.19 12.08
CA ARG A 42 12.00 3.62 10.76
C ARG A 42 13.49 3.63 10.49
N LEU A 43 14.07 2.48 10.25
CA LEU A 43 15.49 2.35 9.92
C LEU A 43 15.63 2.05 8.42
N PRO A 44 16.23 2.97 7.63
CA PRO A 44 16.53 2.68 6.25
C PRO A 44 17.70 1.69 6.17
N LEU A 45 17.58 0.73 5.26
CA LEU A 45 18.57 -0.29 4.99
C LEU A 45 18.80 -0.37 3.50
N ARG A 46 19.98 -0.84 3.12
CA ARG A 46 20.33 -1.16 1.74
C ARG A 46 20.97 -2.51 1.70
N VAL A 47 20.46 -3.38 0.83
CA VAL A 47 20.99 -4.73 0.68
C VAL A 47 21.16 -5.05 -0.79
N PRO A 48 22.22 -5.76 -1.18
CA PRO A 48 22.31 -6.34 -2.52
C PRO A 48 21.14 -7.30 -2.75
N ALA A 49 20.48 -7.24 -3.91
CA ALA A 49 19.34 -8.09 -4.24
C ALA A 49 19.65 -9.58 -4.09
N ARG A 50 20.89 -9.98 -4.40
CA ARG A 50 21.39 -11.37 -4.23
C ARG A 50 21.34 -11.91 -2.80
N HIS A 51 21.23 -11.04 -1.78
CA HIS A 51 21.10 -11.45 -0.38
C HIS A 51 19.64 -11.59 0.06
N ILE A 52 18.68 -11.26 -0.80
CA ILE A 52 17.25 -11.41 -0.51
C ILE A 52 16.85 -12.86 -0.80
N ALA A 53 16.70 -13.64 0.26
CA ALA A 53 16.30 -15.05 0.14
C ALA A 53 14.81 -15.22 -0.20
N ARG A 54 13.95 -14.30 0.27
CA ARG A 54 12.49 -14.36 0.09
C ARG A 54 11.94 -12.95 -0.11
N HIS A 55 10.91 -12.86 -0.95
CA HIS A 55 10.08 -11.67 -1.11
C HIS A 55 8.64 -12.10 -1.39
N SER A 56 7.68 -11.21 -1.11
CA SER A 56 6.27 -11.47 -1.38
C SER A 56 5.58 -10.18 -1.81
N ALA A 57 4.46 -10.33 -2.50
CA ALA A 57 3.52 -9.24 -2.67
C ALA A 57 2.95 -8.79 -1.31
N PRO A 58 2.39 -7.57 -1.23
CA PRO A 58 1.55 -7.15 -0.10
C PRO A 58 0.38 -8.12 0.13
N LEU A 59 -0.18 -8.13 1.34
CA LEU A 59 -1.07 -9.19 1.79
C LEU A 59 -2.44 -9.13 1.12
N ALA A 60 -3.06 -10.28 0.90
CA ALA A 60 -4.47 -10.33 0.54
C ALA A 60 -5.35 -9.80 1.68
N LEU A 61 -6.51 -9.20 1.37
CA LEU A 61 -7.44 -8.67 2.38
C LEU A 61 -7.82 -9.74 3.43
N GLY A 62 -8.15 -10.95 2.98
CA GLY A 62 -8.51 -12.06 3.88
C GLY A 62 -7.41 -12.41 4.90
N ALA A 63 -6.13 -12.22 4.53
CA ALA A 63 -4.99 -12.58 5.38
C ALA A 63 -4.78 -11.64 6.58
N VAL A 64 -5.42 -10.47 6.60
CA VAL A 64 -5.25 -9.48 7.67
C VAL A 64 -6.47 -9.30 8.58
N ILE A 65 -7.59 -9.98 8.30
CA ILE A 65 -8.85 -9.76 9.03
C ILE A 65 -8.67 -10.00 10.53
N HIS A 66 -7.94 -11.06 10.90
CA HIS A 66 -7.66 -11.41 12.29
C HIS A 66 -6.86 -10.35 13.06
N ALA A 67 -6.13 -9.50 12.34
CA ALA A 67 -5.27 -8.45 12.91
C ALA A 67 -6.00 -7.11 13.06
N LEU A 68 -7.23 -6.97 12.55
CA LEU A 68 -7.99 -5.73 12.65
C LEU A 68 -8.60 -5.54 14.05
N PRO A 69 -8.73 -4.30 14.54
CA PRO A 69 -9.61 -3.98 15.65
C PRO A 69 -11.05 -4.45 15.38
N ALA A 70 -11.72 -4.99 16.40
CA ALA A 70 -13.06 -5.60 16.27
C ALA A 70 -14.08 -4.70 15.54
N ARG A 71 -14.04 -3.38 15.81
CA ARG A 71 -14.91 -2.37 15.17
C ARG A 71 -14.82 -2.32 13.63
N TRP A 72 -13.69 -2.72 13.04
CA TRP A 72 -13.49 -2.70 11.58
C TRP A 72 -13.69 -4.07 10.92
N GLN A 73 -13.63 -5.18 11.68
CA GLN A 73 -13.61 -6.53 11.12
C GLN A 73 -14.82 -6.85 10.24
N VAL A 74 -16.04 -6.48 10.68
CA VAL A 74 -17.27 -6.79 9.94
C VAL A 74 -17.30 -6.08 8.59
N GLN A 75 -17.03 -4.76 8.57
CA GLN A 75 -17.08 -3.97 7.34
C GLN A 75 -15.91 -4.30 6.42
N PHE A 76 -14.72 -4.52 6.98
CA PHE A 76 -13.57 -4.94 6.18
C PHE A 76 -13.78 -6.34 5.57
N GLY A 77 -14.43 -7.25 6.29
CA GLY A 77 -14.85 -8.54 5.74
C GLY A 77 -15.86 -8.41 4.59
N ARG A 78 -16.76 -7.42 4.63
CA ARG A 78 -17.66 -7.11 3.51
C ARG A 78 -16.89 -6.54 2.33
N LEU A 79 -15.95 -5.61 2.55
CA LEU A 79 -15.05 -5.11 1.52
C LEU A 79 -14.29 -6.25 0.85
N ALA A 80 -13.68 -7.15 1.63
CA ALA A 80 -12.91 -8.28 1.11
C ALA A 80 -13.74 -9.22 0.21
N ARG A 81 -15.03 -9.43 0.54
CA ARG A 81 -15.94 -10.21 -0.32
C ARG A 81 -16.35 -9.44 -1.57
N ALA A 82 -16.70 -8.16 -1.42
CA ALA A 82 -17.12 -7.31 -2.53
C ALA A 82 -15.98 -7.04 -3.53
N SER A 83 -14.73 -7.08 -3.08
CA SER A 83 -13.54 -6.94 -3.93
C SER A 83 -13.10 -8.23 -4.62
N THR A 84 -13.88 -9.31 -4.52
CA THR A 84 -13.52 -10.56 -5.23
C THR A 84 -13.37 -10.28 -6.72
N GLY A 85 -12.25 -10.70 -7.30
CA GLY A 85 -11.90 -10.42 -8.70
C GLY A 85 -11.09 -9.14 -8.93
N HIS A 86 -10.97 -8.25 -7.93
CA HIS A 86 -10.07 -7.09 -7.99
C HIS A 86 -8.71 -7.41 -7.35
N GLU A 87 -7.62 -6.91 -7.93
CA GLU A 87 -6.31 -7.00 -7.29
C GLU A 87 -6.14 -5.91 -6.21
N LEU A 88 -6.82 -6.12 -5.08
CA LEU A 88 -6.63 -5.36 -3.85
C LEU A 88 -5.70 -6.09 -2.87
N ARG A 89 -4.74 -5.36 -2.33
CA ARG A 89 -3.79 -5.85 -1.31
C ARG A 89 -3.67 -4.85 -0.17
N VAL A 90 -3.30 -5.34 1.01
CA VAL A 90 -3.07 -4.54 2.22
C VAL A 90 -1.57 -4.38 2.42
N PHE A 91 -1.17 -3.14 2.71
CA PHE A 91 0.21 -2.82 3.09
C PHE A 91 0.22 -1.98 4.36
N GLY A 92 1.38 -1.41 4.71
CA GLY A 92 1.49 -0.49 5.83
C GLY A 92 1.25 -1.14 7.19
N SER A 93 0.63 -0.38 8.09
CA SER A 93 0.54 -0.71 9.52
C SER A 93 -0.23 -2.00 9.78
N LEU A 94 -1.38 -2.20 9.11
CA LEU A 94 -2.19 -3.39 9.27
C LEU A 94 -1.47 -4.66 8.77
N ALA A 95 -0.77 -4.57 7.63
CA ALA A 95 0.01 -5.70 7.12
C ALA A 95 1.16 -6.08 8.06
N LEU A 96 1.87 -5.08 8.61
CA LEU A 96 2.93 -5.33 9.60
C LEU A 96 2.38 -5.93 10.89
N GLN A 97 1.21 -5.48 11.37
CA GLN A 97 0.55 -6.08 12.53
C GLN A 97 0.20 -7.54 12.29
N ALA A 98 -0.37 -7.87 11.13
CA ALA A 98 -0.68 -9.26 10.76
C ALA A 98 0.57 -10.16 10.67
N LEU A 99 1.69 -9.64 10.13
CA LEU A 99 2.92 -10.41 9.94
C LEU A 99 3.73 -10.58 11.23
N THR A 100 3.74 -9.57 12.09
CA THR A 100 4.62 -9.54 13.28
C THR A 100 3.89 -9.88 14.58
N GLY A 101 2.56 -9.82 14.58
CA GLY A 101 1.73 -9.90 15.79
C GLY A 101 1.90 -8.71 16.75
N GLN A 102 2.66 -7.68 16.39
CA GLN A 102 2.85 -6.49 17.22
C GLN A 102 1.78 -5.44 16.97
N ALA A 103 1.52 -4.58 17.96
CA ALA A 103 0.59 -3.47 17.80
C ALA A 103 1.18 -2.35 16.92
N TYR A 104 0.70 -2.25 15.69
CA TYR A 104 0.98 -1.14 14.77
C TYR A 104 -0.18 -0.17 14.64
N LEU A 105 -1.41 -0.68 14.73
CA LEU A 105 -2.62 0.12 14.59
C LEU A 105 -2.92 0.88 15.88
N ARG A 106 -3.43 2.10 15.69
CA ARG A 106 -3.98 2.98 16.72
C ARG A 106 -5.36 3.42 16.31
N ASP A 107 -6.05 4.13 17.20
CA ASP A 107 -7.40 4.62 16.91
C ASP A 107 -7.47 5.60 15.74
N THR A 108 -6.39 6.33 15.50
CA THR A 108 -6.25 7.26 14.38
C THR A 108 -5.61 6.64 13.13
N SER A 109 -5.40 5.32 13.12
CA SER A 109 -4.81 4.63 11.97
C SER A 109 -5.79 4.53 10.81
N ASP A 110 -5.22 4.61 9.62
CA ASP A 110 -5.81 4.24 8.35
C ASP A 110 -5.58 2.75 8.04
N ILE A 111 -6.31 2.27 7.04
CA ILE A 111 -6.15 0.96 6.41
C ILE A 111 -5.60 1.20 5.00
N ASP A 112 -4.30 0.98 4.85
CA ASP A 112 -3.56 1.17 3.60
C ASP A 112 -3.81 0.03 2.59
N LEU A 113 -4.41 0.35 1.45
CA LEU A 113 -4.70 -0.57 0.34
C LEU A 113 -3.93 -0.22 -0.94
N LEU A 114 -3.48 -1.24 -1.65
CA LEU A 114 -2.97 -1.13 -3.01
C LEU A 114 -3.99 -1.72 -3.97
N PHE A 115 -4.31 -0.96 -5.02
CA PHE A 115 -5.20 -1.39 -6.08
C PHE A 115 -4.46 -1.47 -7.41
N ARG A 116 -4.46 -2.65 -8.05
CA ARG A 116 -3.92 -2.87 -9.40
C ARG A 116 -5.05 -3.21 -10.36
N PRO A 117 -5.66 -2.24 -11.04
CA PRO A 117 -6.62 -2.53 -12.10
C PRO A 117 -5.91 -3.20 -13.29
N ARG A 118 -6.56 -4.18 -13.91
CA ARG A 118 -6.11 -4.83 -15.15
C ARG A 118 -6.47 -4.02 -16.39
N ASP A 119 -7.61 -3.33 -16.33
CA ASP A 119 -8.13 -2.52 -17.41
C ASP A 119 -8.88 -1.27 -16.89
N SER A 120 -9.26 -0.43 -17.84
CA SER A 120 -10.01 0.81 -17.63
C SER A 120 -11.36 0.60 -16.92
N ALA A 121 -12.05 -0.51 -17.18
CA ALA A 121 -13.35 -0.80 -16.59
C ALA A 121 -13.20 -1.25 -15.13
N GLU A 122 -12.21 -2.07 -14.84
CA GLU A 122 -11.87 -2.48 -13.48
C GLU A 122 -11.41 -1.29 -12.64
N LEU A 123 -10.66 -0.34 -13.22
CA LEU A 123 -10.30 0.90 -12.53
C LEU A 123 -11.53 1.67 -12.05
N ASP A 124 -12.56 1.81 -12.88
CA ASP A 124 -13.79 2.50 -12.50
C ASP A 124 -14.60 1.70 -11.47
N GLN A 125 -14.78 0.40 -11.69
CA GLN A 125 -15.50 -0.48 -10.77
C GLN A 125 -14.86 -0.55 -9.40
N GLY A 126 -13.53 -0.74 -9.35
CA GLY A 126 -12.77 -0.79 -8.10
C GLY A 126 -12.76 0.55 -7.38
N THR A 127 -12.68 1.66 -8.11
CA THR A 127 -12.80 3.02 -7.56
C THR A 127 -14.16 3.23 -6.88
N LEU A 128 -15.25 2.90 -7.59
CA LEU A 128 -16.61 3.01 -7.05
C LEU A 128 -16.82 2.11 -5.83
N LEU A 129 -16.30 0.88 -5.89
CA LEU A 129 -16.31 -0.04 -4.76
C LEU A 129 -15.62 0.58 -3.55
N LEU A 130 -14.38 1.05 -3.69
CA LEU A 130 -13.62 1.64 -2.59
C LEU A 130 -14.32 2.87 -2.00
N ALA A 131 -14.86 3.74 -2.86
CA ALA A 131 -15.63 4.92 -2.45
C ALA A 131 -16.83 4.55 -1.56
N SER A 132 -17.53 3.45 -1.87
CA SER A 132 -18.69 2.99 -1.08
C SER A 132 -18.38 2.55 0.36
N PHE A 133 -17.10 2.37 0.70
CA PHE A 133 -16.65 1.99 2.05
C PHE A 133 -15.99 3.13 2.84
N LEU A 134 -15.80 4.32 2.26
CA LEU A 134 -15.07 5.42 2.90
C LEU A 134 -15.76 5.95 4.16
N ASP A 135 -17.09 5.89 4.24
CA ASP A 135 -17.85 6.30 5.42
C ASP A 135 -17.85 5.23 6.54
N GLN A 136 -17.36 4.04 6.26
CA GLN A 136 -17.43 2.87 7.16
C GLN A 136 -16.04 2.42 7.65
N LEU A 137 -15.00 2.71 6.89
CA LEU A 137 -13.63 2.29 7.15
C LEU A 137 -12.67 3.46 6.86
N PRO A 138 -11.62 3.66 7.67
CA PRO A 138 -10.62 4.70 7.41
C PRO A 138 -9.65 4.24 6.33
N LEU A 139 -10.15 4.03 5.11
CA LEU A 139 -9.33 3.53 4.03
C LEU A 139 -8.37 4.62 3.54
N ASP A 140 -7.11 4.25 3.31
CA ASP A 140 -6.20 5.01 2.46
C ASP A 140 -5.47 4.08 1.48
N GLY A 141 -4.76 4.61 0.49
CA GLY A 141 -4.17 3.76 -0.52
C GLY A 141 -3.67 4.40 -1.79
N GLU A 142 -3.10 3.53 -2.64
CA GLU A 142 -2.56 3.89 -3.94
C GLU A 142 -3.10 2.97 -5.04
N ILE A 143 -3.42 3.58 -6.19
CA ILE A 143 -3.70 2.88 -7.45
C ILE A 143 -2.37 2.71 -8.17
N ILE A 144 -2.02 1.48 -8.53
CA ILE A 144 -0.78 1.11 -9.21
C ILE A 144 -1.08 0.74 -10.65
N PHE A 145 -0.51 1.48 -11.59
CA PHE A 145 -0.65 1.27 -13.03
C PHE A 145 0.41 0.29 -13.57
N PRO A 146 0.23 -0.27 -14.79
CA PRO A 146 1.12 -1.28 -15.36
C PRO A 146 2.61 -0.88 -15.40
N SER A 147 2.91 0.40 -15.64
CA SER A 147 4.28 0.92 -15.58
C SER A 147 4.91 0.93 -14.16
N GLY A 148 4.15 0.58 -13.13
CA GLY A 148 4.54 0.71 -11.73
C GLY A 148 4.37 2.12 -11.17
N GLN A 149 3.77 3.03 -11.94
CA GLN A 149 3.35 4.35 -11.47
C GLN A 149 2.21 4.22 -10.45
N ALA A 150 2.27 5.02 -9.38
CA ALA A 150 1.34 4.98 -8.27
C ALA A 150 0.68 6.35 -8.07
N VAL A 151 -0.62 6.36 -7.81
CA VAL A 151 -1.38 7.58 -7.49
C VAL A 151 -2.17 7.36 -6.21
N ALA A 152 -2.13 8.33 -5.29
CA ALA A 152 -2.99 8.30 -4.11
C ALA A 152 -4.45 8.34 -4.57
N TRP A 153 -5.23 7.32 -4.20
CA TRP A 153 -6.58 7.15 -4.74
C TRP A 153 -7.55 8.29 -4.37
N LYS A 154 -7.29 9.03 -3.29
CA LYS A 154 -8.06 10.21 -2.87
C LYS A 154 -7.86 11.35 -3.86
N GLU A 155 -6.64 11.53 -4.37
CA GLU A 155 -6.39 12.46 -5.47
C GLU A 155 -7.11 12.02 -6.74
N TRP A 156 -7.14 10.70 -7.02
CA TRP A 156 -7.89 10.17 -8.15
C TRP A 156 -9.39 10.47 -8.07
N PHE A 157 -9.98 10.39 -6.87
CA PHE A 157 -11.41 10.68 -6.64
C PHE A 157 -11.73 12.18 -6.62
N ALA A 158 -10.82 13.02 -6.12
CA ALA A 158 -11.07 14.44 -5.88
C ALA A 158 -11.09 15.34 -7.15
N VAL A 159 -10.59 14.84 -8.28
CA VAL A 159 -10.32 15.65 -9.50
C VAL A 159 -11.56 16.07 -10.31
N GLN A 160 -12.76 16.09 -9.73
CA GLN A 160 -13.96 16.50 -10.46
C GLN A 160 -14.04 17.99 -10.82
N THR A 161 -13.18 18.88 -10.27
CA THR A 161 -13.44 20.32 -10.39
C THR A 161 -12.38 21.20 -11.06
N HIS A 162 -11.05 21.05 -10.94
CA HIS A 162 -10.15 22.07 -11.56
C HIS A 162 -8.77 21.67 -12.13
N THR A 163 -8.30 20.42 -12.06
CA THR A 163 -7.04 20.03 -12.76
C THR A 163 -7.00 18.54 -13.08
N ASP A 164 -6.91 18.13 -14.35
CA ASP A 164 -6.77 16.72 -14.78
C ASP A 164 -5.37 16.11 -14.47
N ARG A 165 -4.70 16.64 -13.45
CA ARG A 165 -3.35 16.24 -13.05
C ARG A 165 -3.36 15.70 -11.64
N VAL A 166 -2.61 14.62 -11.43
CA VAL A 166 -2.44 13.94 -10.15
C VAL A 166 -0.95 13.78 -9.83
N LEU A 167 -0.62 13.64 -8.56
CA LEU A 167 0.74 13.35 -8.13
C LEU A 167 1.04 11.87 -8.41
N VAL A 168 1.93 11.64 -9.37
CA VAL A 168 2.38 10.31 -9.78
C VAL A 168 3.71 10.00 -9.10
N LYS A 169 3.72 8.91 -8.33
CA LYS A 169 4.91 8.38 -7.68
C LYS A 169 5.44 7.17 -8.46
N SER A 170 6.75 7.03 -8.51
CA SER A 170 7.43 5.83 -8.98
C SER A 170 8.57 5.48 -8.02
N GLN A 171 9.27 4.37 -8.28
CA GLN A 171 10.47 4.04 -7.51
C GLN A 171 11.60 5.07 -7.63
N ALA A 172 11.59 5.89 -8.68
CA ALA A 172 12.66 6.85 -8.98
C ALA A 172 12.27 8.32 -8.77
N SER A 173 10.99 8.67 -8.87
CA SER A 173 10.57 10.07 -8.93
C SER A 173 9.15 10.31 -8.44
N VAL A 174 8.85 11.58 -8.21
CA VAL A 174 7.50 12.10 -7.99
C VAL A 174 7.28 13.24 -8.99
N LYS A 175 6.18 13.20 -9.74
CA LYS A 175 5.86 14.18 -10.79
C LYS A 175 4.35 14.43 -10.86
N LEU A 176 3.93 15.53 -11.47
CA LEU A 176 2.53 15.73 -11.85
C LEU A 176 2.26 15.12 -13.23
N GLY A 177 1.39 14.12 -13.32
CA GLY A 177 0.98 13.47 -14.57
C GLY A 177 -0.51 13.65 -14.86
N LYS A 178 -0.95 13.43 -16.11
CA LYS A 178 -2.38 13.51 -16.46
C LYS A 178 -3.09 12.19 -16.19
N ARG A 179 -4.35 12.22 -15.75
CA ARG A 179 -5.13 10.99 -15.53
C ARG A 179 -5.36 10.21 -16.82
N ALA A 180 -5.59 10.91 -17.93
CA ALA A 180 -5.77 10.30 -19.24
C ALA A 180 -4.54 9.47 -19.68
N GLU A 181 -3.33 9.95 -19.40
CA GLU A 181 -2.09 9.22 -19.72
C GLU A 181 -1.96 7.92 -18.90
N LEU A 182 -2.32 7.97 -17.61
CA LEU A 182 -2.32 6.79 -16.74
C LEU A 182 -3.41 5.79 -17.15
N ARG A 183 -4.60 6.28 -17.50
CA ARG A 183 -5.70 5.44 -17.98
C ARG A 183 -5.35 4.74 -19.30
N ALA A 184 -4.62 5.43 -20.20
CA ALA A 184 -4.18 4.85 -21.45
C ALA A 184 -3.24 3.63 -21.27
N GLU A 185 -2.55 3.49 -20.12
CA GLU A 185 -1.76 2.29 -19.82
C GLU A 185 -2.62 1.04 -19.61
N LEU A 186 -3.91 1.20 -19.34
CA LEU A 186 -4.86 0.14 -19.06
C LEU A 186 -5.71 -0.26 -20.28
N GLU A 187 -5.48 0.39 -21.41
CA GLU A 187 -6.11 0.01 -22.68
C GLU A 187 -5.26 -1.08 -23.36
N PRO A 188 -5.88 -2.09 -23.99
CA PRO A 188 -5.14 -3.04 -24.81
C PRO A 188 -4.43 -2.32 -25.96
N ALA A 189 -3.18 -2.72 -26.21
CA ALA A 189 -2.34 -2.19 -27.30
C ALA A 189 -2.91 -2.51 -28.69
#